data_AF-A0A7C5EFU7-F1
#
_entry.id   AF-A0A7C5EFU7-F1
#
_cell.length_a   1.000
_cell.length_b   1.000
_cell.length_c   1.000
_cell.angle_alpha   90.00
_cell.angle_beta   90.00
_cell.angle_gamma   90.00
#
_symmetry.space_group_name_H-M   'P 1'
#
loop_
_entity.id
_entity.type
_entity.pdbx_description
1 polymer ?
#
loop_
_entity_poly.entity_id
_entity_poly.type
_entity_poly.pdbx_seq_one_letter_code
_entity_poly.pdbx_strand_id
1 'polypeptide(L)' 'QLAKCSNDTALRDIRELLERGVLVKNPGGGRSTSYGLSSSPTIEG' A
#
# COMPACT_ATOMS: atom_id res chain seq x y z
N GLN A 1 6.04 1.86 19.26
CA GLN A 1 5.40 0.96 18.29
C GLN A 1 3.91 1.28 18.26
N LEU A 2 3.39 1.85 17.18
CA LEU A 2 2.00 2.36 17.11
C LEU A 2 0.98 1.34 16.58
N ALA A 3 1.41 0.14 16.22
CA ALA A 3 0.55 -1.00 15.90
C ALA A 3 1.28 -2.30 16.29
N LYS A 4 0.56 -3.32 16.76
CA LYS A 4 1.07 -4.66 17.11
C LYS A 4 1.51 -5.48 15.88
N CYS A 5 1.95 -4.82 14.81
CA CYS A 5 2.34 -5.47 13.56
C CYS A 5 3.86 -5.41 13.44
N SER A 6 4.50 -6.58 13.31
CA SER A 6 5.91 -6.63 12.89
C SER A 6 6.06 -5.95 11.54
N ASN A 7 7.15 -5.20 11.39
CA ASN A 7 7.42 -4.42 10.17
C ASN A 7 7.40 -5.32 8.92
N ASP A 8 7.83 -6.57 9.07
CA ASP A 8 7.87 -7.61 8.04
C ASP A 8 6.49 -7.95 7.49
N THR A 9 5.49 -8.11 8.38
CA THR A 9 4.11 -8.41 7.97
C THR A 9 3.50 -7.20 7.28
N ALA A 10 3.65 -6.01 7.87
CA ALA A 10 3.11 -4.78 7.30
C ALA A 10 3.65 -4.47 5.89
N LEU A 11 4.95 -4.72 5.65
CA LEU A 11 5.54 -4.56 4.33
C LEU A 11 5.04 -5.59 3.31
N ARG A 12 4.66 -6.79 3.76
CA ARG A 12 4.12 -7.84 2.91
C ARG A 12 2.68 -7.52 2.50
N ASP A 13 1.85 -7.11 3.46
CA ASP A 13 0.48 -6.67 3.21
C ASP A 13 0.45 -5.48 2.23
N ILE A 14 1.32 -4.47 2.43
CA ILE A 14 1.41 -3.32 1.51
C ILE A 14 1.81 -3.77 0.10
N ARG A 15 2.76 -4.71 -0.04
CA ARG A 15 3.16 -5.24 -1.34
C ARG A 15 2.01 -5.96 -2.03
N GLU A 16 1.30 -6.82 -1.33
CA GLU A 16 0.17 -7.55 -1.90
C GLU A 16 -0.93 -6.59 -2.38
N LEU A 17 -1.21 -5.54 -1.60
CA LEU A 17 -2.19 -4.51 -1.98
C LEU A 17 -1.74 -3.67 -3.19
N LEU A 18 -0.43 -3.44 -3.37
CA LEU A 18 0.12 -2.82 -4.58
C LEU A 18 0.00 -3.76 -5.79
N GLU A 19 0.32 -5.04 -5.62
CA GLU A 19 0.25 -6.06 -6.69
C GLU A 19 -1.20 -6.27 -7.17
N ARG A 20 -2.17 -6.24 -6.26
CA ARG A 20 -3.60 -6.29 -6.58
C ARG A 20 -4.12 -4.99 -7.19
N GLY A 21 -3.31 -3.93 -7.28
CA GLY A 21 -3.72 -2.62 -7.77
C GLY A 21 -4.68 -1.86 -6.85
N VAL A 22 -4.81 -2.28 -5.59
CA VAL A 22 -5.66 -1.63 -4.58
C VAL A 22 -4.95 -0.42 -3.97
N LEU A 23 -3.64 -0.51 -3.75
CA LEU A 23 -2.80 0.61 -3.36
C LEU A 23 -1.96 1.07 -4.55
N VAL A 24 -1.68 2.37 -4.58
CA VAL A 24 -0.75 3.00 -5.52
C VAL A 24 0.29 3.76 -4.71
N LYS A 25 1.57 3.59 -5.09
CA LYS A 25 2.65 4.36 -4.49
C LYS A 25 2.55 5.80 -4.99
N ASN A 26 2.37 6.75 -4.08
CA ASN A 26 2.37 8.15 -4.44
C ASN A 26 3.79 8.59 -4.83
N PRO A 27 3.94 9.53 -5.78
CA PRO A 27 5.22 10.15 -6.09
C PRO A 27 5.65 11.06 -4.94
N GLY A 28 6.13 10.46 -3.85
CA GLY A 28 6.68 11.15 -2.69
C GLY A 28 8.21 11.16 -2.76
N GLY A 29 8.81 12.32 -3.02
CA GLY A 29 10.27 12.50 -3.10
C GLY A 29 10.97 12.74 -1.75
N GLY A 30 10.30 12.51 -0.62
CA GLY A 30 10.83 12.77 0.72
C GLY A 30 11.37 11.52 1.43
N ARG A 31 11.70 11.65 2.72
CA ARG A 31 12.10 10.53 3.60
C ARG A 31 10.98 9.53 3.91
N SER A 32 9.77 9.81 3.45
CA SER A 32 8.56 9.02 3.74
C SER A 32 7.98 8.47 2.44
N THR A 33 7.64 7.18 2.45
CA THR A 33 6.87 6.56 1.37
C THR A 33 5.39 6.66 1.71
N SER A 34 4.60 7.28 0.84
CA SER A 34 3.15 7.39 0.99
C SER A 34 2.46 6.52 -0.04
N TYR A 35 1.40 5.83 0.38
CA TYR A 35 0.55 5.01 -0.48
C TYR A 35 -0.87 5.61 -0.48
N GLY A 36 -1.51 5.64 -1.64
CA GLY A 36 -2.90 6.04 -1.81
C GLY A 36 -3.75 4.85 -2.22
N LEU A 37 -5.07 4.93 -2.01
CA LEU A 37 -6.01 3.97 -2.57
C LEU A 37 -6.16 4.22 -4.07
N SER A 38 -6.17 3.16 -4.87
CA SER A 38 -6.49 3.22 -6.28
C SER A 38 -7.95 3.59 -6.45
N SER A 39 -8.24 4.65 -7.21
CA SER A 39 -9.60 5.17 -7.37
C SER A 39 -10.48 4.32 -8.28
N SER A 40 -9.93 3.32 -8.97
CA SER A 40 -10.70 2.37 -9.74
C SER A 40 -10.91 1.11 -8.89
N PRO A 41 -12.10 0.89 -8.29
CA PRO A 41 -12.50 -0.46 -7.99
C PRO A 41 -12.65 -1.15 -9.35
N THR A 42 -11.58 -1.81 -9.78
CA THR A 42 -11.60 -2.67 -10.97
C THR A 42 -12.42 -3.89 -10.57
N ILE A 43 -13.74 -3.70 -10.48
CA ILE A 43 -14.73 -4.77 -10.51
C ILE A 43 -14.74 -5.20 -11.97
N GLU A 44 -13.78 -6.04 -12.35
CA GLU A 44 -13.88 -6.77 -13.61
C GLU A 44 -14.98 -7.81 -13.41
N GLY A 45 -16.10 -7.57 -14.08
CA GLY A 45 -17.15 -8.57 -14.28
C GLY A 45 -16.81 -9.50 -15.44
#